data_AF-A0A832D4F8-F1
#
_entry.id   AF-A0A832D4F8-F1
#
_cell.length_a   1.000
_cell.length_b   1.000
_cell.length_c   1.000
_cell.angle_alpha   90.00
_cell.angle_beta   90.00
_cell.angle_gamma   90.00
#
_symmetry.space_group_name_H-M   'P 1'
#
loop_
_entity.id
_entity.type
_entity.pdbx_description
1 polymer ?
#
loop_
_entity_poly.entity_id
_entity_poly.type
_entity_poly.pdbx_seq_one_letter_code
_entity_poly.pdbx_strand_id
1 'polypeptide(L)'
;MSDPSIAKLLIWVTIALPMPSIATLCQEFIAGADMSHLAFFESKGVVYKDNGQPDDALLIIKRRGINCVRLRIFTSSPEQDCG
;
A
#
# COMPACT_ATOMS: atom_id res chain seq x y z
N MET A 1 -61.11 -4.78 4.20
CA MET A 1 -60.60 -5.64 5.28
C MET A 1 -59.10 -5.78 5.07
N SER A 2 -58.31 -4.85 5.59
CA SER A 2 -56.84 -4.86 5.49
C SER A 2 -56.32 -5.95 6.44
N ASP A 3 -55.87 -7.06 5.88
CA ASP A 3 -55.34 -8.18 6.67
C ASP A 3 -54.03 -7.77 7.35
N PRO A 4 -53.98 -7.72 8.70
CA PRO A 4 -52.77 -7.33 9.43
C PRO A 4 -51.59 -8.30 9.23
N SER A 5 -51.83 -9.52 8.70
CA SER A 5 -50.76 -10.46 8.35
C SER A 5 -49.97 -10.05 7.11
N ILE A 6 -50.62 -9.46 6.10
CA ILE A 6 -49.93 -8.95 4.90
C ILE A 6 -49.05 -7.75 5.27
N ALA A 7 -49.54 -6.86 6.15
CA ALA A 7 -48.76 -5.73 6.63
C ALA A 7 -47.52 -6.19 7.44
N LYS A 8 -47.66 -7.22 8.27
CA LYS A 8 -46.53 -7.81 9.02
C LYS A 8 -45.52 -8.49 8.09
N LEU A 9 -45.98 -9.22 7.07
CA LEU A 9 -45.11 -9.88 6.10
C LEU A 9 -44.25 -8.88 5.32
N LEU A 10 -44.82 -7.73 4.92
CA LEU A 10 -44.11 -6.67 4.22
C LEU A 10 -43.04 -5.96 5.10
N ILE A 11 -43.27 -5.87 6.41
CA ILE A 11 -42.31 -5.30 7.38
C ILE A 11 -41.10 -6.24 7.58
N TRP A 12 -41.30 -7.55 7.63
CA TRP A 12 -40.20 -8.51 7.76
C TRP A 12 -39.34 -8.61 6.49
N VAL A 13 -39.95 -8.50 5.31
CA VAL A 13 -39.24 -8.54 4.01
C VAL A 13 -38.35 -7.30 3.81
N THR A 14 -38.74 -6.14 4.34
CA THR A 14 -37.95 -4.89 4.20
C THR A 14 -36.75 -4.82 5.14
N ILE A 15 -36.76 -5.52 6.28
CA ILE A 15 -35.63 -5.58 7.23
C ILE A 15 -34.55 -6.58 6.77
N ALA A 16 -34.92 -7.59 5.97
CA ALA A 16 -34.02 -8.66 5.53
C ALA A 16 -33.20 -8.35 4.26
N LEU A 17 -33.38 -7.16 3.66
CA LEU A 17 -32.57 -6.75 2.51
C LEU A 17 -31.19 -6.29 3.02
N PRO A 18 -30.08 -6.97 2.66
CA PRO A 18 -28.75 -6.50 3.01
C PRO A 18 -28.54 -5.15 2.32
N MET A 19 -28.33 -4.09 3.11
CA MET A 19 -27.91 -2.81 2.57
C MET A 19 -26.62 -3.03 1.76
N PRO A 20 -26.53 -2.53 0.52
CA PRO A 20 -25.27 -2.54 -0.19
C PRO A 20 -24.28 -1.72 0.63
N SER A 21 -23.27 -2.40 1.16
CA SER A 21 -22.13 -1.73 1.80
C SER A 21 -21.50 -0.84 0.76
N ILE A 22 -21.61 0.48 0.94
CA ILE A 22 -20.82 1.43 0.18
C ILE A 22 -19.39 1.19 0.66
N ALA A 23 -18.63 0.36 -0.07
CA ALA A 23 -17.21 0.22 0.15
C ALA A 23 -16.59 1.62 -0.01
N THR A 24 -16.29 2.26 1.12
CA THR A 24 -15.51 3.49 1.12
C THR A 24 -14.21 3.16 0.42
N LEU A 25 -13.95 3.81 -0.72
CA LEU A 25 -12.63 3.84 -1.35
C LEU A 25 -11.69 4.63 -0.43
N CYS A 26 -11.35 4.05 0.72
CA CYS A 26 -10.28 4.52 1.56
C CYS A 26 -9.01 4.27 0.76
N GLN A 27 -8.51 5.32 0.11
CA GLN A 27 -7.19 5.27 -0.52
C GLN A 27 -6.20 4.96 0.60
N GLU A 28 -5.50 3.83 0.49
CA GLU A 28 -4.50 3.45 1.49
C GLU A 28 -3.45 4.56 1.60
N PHE A 29 -3.11 4.94 2.83
CA PHE A 29 -2.09 5.95 3.06
C PHE A 29 -0.75 5.50 2.48
N ILE A 30 -0.11 6.36 1.69
CA ILE A 30 1.20 6.06 1.09
C ILE A 30 2.30 6.38 2.11
N ALA A 31 2.94 5.35 2.64
CA ALA A 31 4.17 5.44 3.42
C ALA A 31 5.35 5.13 2.48
N GLY A 32 6.03 6.18 2.02
CA GLY A 32 7.09 6.10 1.01
C GLY A 32 8.50 6.26 1.56
N ALA A 33 9.49 5.62 0.92
CA ALA A 33 10.92 5.80 1.17
C ALA A 33 11.72 6.00 -0.12
N ASP A 34 12.78 6.81 -0.10
CA ASP A 34 13.73 6.94 -1.21
C ASP A 34 14.85 5.91 -1.08
N MET A 35 14.96 5.01 -2.06
CA MET A 35 15.96 3.92 -2.07
C MET A 35 16.98 4.08 -3.20
N SER A 36 17.17 5.30 -3.72
CA SER A 36 17.98 5.54 -4.93
C SER A 36 19.46 5.15 -4.77
N HIS A 37 19.99 5.20 -3.55
CA HIS A 37 21.37 4.83 -3.23
C HIS A 37 21.53 3.42 -2.68
N LEU A 38 20.47 2.61 -2.60
CA LEU A 38 20.53 1.28 -2.03
C LEU A 38 21.63 0.43 -2.68
N ALA A 39 21.57 0.31 -4.02
CA ALA A 39 22.54 -0.45 -4.80
C ALA A 39 23.97 0.11 -4.67
N PHE A 40 24.13 1.43 -4.58
CA PHE A 40 25.44 2.04 -4.38
C PHE A 40 26.05 1.59 -3.05
N PHE A 41 25.31 1.66 -1.95
CA PHE A 41 25.81 1.25 -0.64
C PHE A 41 26.06 -0.26 -0.56
N GLU A 42 25.18 -1.07 -1.13
CA GLU A 42 25.39 -2.53 -1.21
C GLU A 42 26.65 -2.87 -2.01
N SER A 43 26.94 -2.16 -3.10
CA SER A 43 28.19 -2.32 -3.86
C SER A 43 29.45 -1.98 -3.04
N LYS A 44 29.31 -1.16 -2.00
CA LYS A 44 30.38 -0.81 -1.05
C LYS A 44 30.45 -1.76 0.16
N GLY A 45 29.65 -2.83 0.16
CA GLY A 45 29.62 -3.83 1.24
C GLY A 45 28.79 -3.41 2.46
N VAL A 46 27.93 -2.40 2.34
CA VAL A 46 26.98 -2.08 3.40
C VAL A 46 25.97 -3.22 3.53
N VAL A 47 25.78 -3.71 4.76
CA VAL A 47 24.83 -4.76 5.10
C VAL A 47 23.74 -4.18 5.98
N TYR A 48 22.51 -4.21 5.50
CA TYR A 48 21.33 -3.81 6.28
C TYR A 48 20.92 -4.92 7.23
N LYS A 49 20.38 -4.53 8.39
CA LYS A 49 20.01 -5.46 9.45
C LYS A 49 18.66 -5.10 10.04
N ASP A 50 17.91 -6.11 10.43
CA ASP A 50 16.66 -5.98 11.19
C ASP A 50 16.80 -6.81 12.47
N ASN A 51 16.62 -6.16 13.62
CA ASN A 51 16.88 -6.75 14.94
C ASN A 51 18.28 -7.39 15.06
N GLY A 52 19.28 -6.77 14.45
CA GLY A 52 20.68 -7.22 14.47
C GLY A 52 21.02 -8.35 13.47
N GLN A 53 20.02 -8.91 12.77
CA GLN A 53 20.23 -9.94 11.76
C GLN A 53 20.30 -9.35 10.35
N PRO A 54 21.28 -9.71 9.52
CA PRO A 54 21.34 -9.30 8.12
C PRO A 54 20.10 -9.76 7.34
N ASP A 55 19.54 -8.87 6.52
CA ASP A 55 18.44 -9.19 5.60
C ASP A 55 18.39 -8.17 4.45
N ASP A 56 17.59 -8.47 3.43
CA ASP A 56 17.34 -7.59 2.29
C ASP A 56 16.66 -6.29 2.74
N ALA A 57 17.25 -5.14 2.38
CA ALA A 57 16.78 -3.83 2.83
C ALA A 57 15.33 -3.53 2.39
N LEU A 58 14.92 -3.97 1.19
CA LEU A 58 13.57 -3.77 0.68
C LEU A 58 12.55 -4.62 1.45
N LEU A 59 12.91 -5.85 1.82
CA LEU A 59 12.09 -6.69 2.68
C LEU A 59 11.95 -6.11 4.09
N ILE A 60 13.03 -5.56 4.66
CA ILE A 60 13.00 -4.90 5.96
C ILE A 60 11.99 -3.74 5.94
N ILE A 61 12.10 -2.81 4.99
CA ILE A 61 11.19 -1.66 4.94
C ILE A 61 9.74 -2.08 4.62
N LYS A 62 9.55 -3.13 3.82
CA LYS A 62 8.23 -3.68 3.54
C LYS A 62 7.55 -4.22 4.80
N ARG A 63 8.28 -4.99 5.62
CA ARG A 63 7.77 -5.49 6.92
C ARG A 63 7.53 -4.37 7.93
N ARG A 64 8.24 -3.25 7.80
CA ARG A 64 8.07 -2.04 8.63
C ARG A 64 6.93 -1.13 8.17
N GLY A 65 6.19 -1.51 7.11
CA GLY A 65 4.99 -0.80 6.66
C GLY A 65 5.21 0.20 5.52
N ILE A 66 6.40 0.26 4.94
CA ILE A 66 6.63 1.04 3.71
C ILE A 66 5.94 0.32 2.55
N ASN A 67 5.09 1.05 1.83
CA ASN A 67 4.30 0.52 0.71
C ASN A 67 4.64 1.17 -0.63
N CYS A 68 5.50 2.19 -0.64
CA CYS A 68 5.96 2.85 -1.86
C CYS A 68 7.47 3.11 -1.79
N VAL A 69 8.16 2.91 -2.93
CA VAL A 69 9.58 3.22 -3.07
C VAL A 69 9.75 4.24 -4.18
N ARG A 70 10.51 5.29 -3.88
CA ARG A 70 10.93 6.29 -4.87
C ARG A 70 12.35 5.97 -5.34
N LEU A 71 12.53 6.03 -6.66
CA LEU A 71 13.84 5.95 -7.30
C LEU A 71 14.10 7.24 -8.07
N ARG A 72 15.29 7.79 -7.88
CA ARG A 72 15.81 8.89 -8.68
C ARG A 72 16.51 8.32 -9.90
N ILE A 73 15.99 8.66 -11.07
CA ILE A 73 16.59 8.32 -12.36
C ILE A 73 17.22 9.59 -12.92
N PHE A 74 18.52 9.54 -13.20
CA PHE A 74 19.22 10.60 -13.89
C PHE A 74 19.35 10.23 -15.37
N THR A 75 19.19 11.21 -16.24
CA THR A 75 19.53 11.10 -17.65
C THR A 75 20.85 11.82 -17.87
N SER A 76 21.83 11.15 -18.47
CA SER A 76 23.02 11.80 -19.01
C SER A 76 22.95 11.68 -20.52
N SER A 77 22.85 12.80 -21.23
CA SER A 77 23.31 12.83 -22.62
C SER A 77 24.84 12.83 -22.63
N PRO A 78 25.50 12.30 -23.68
CA PRO A 78 26.96 12.35 -23.81
C PRO A 78 27.52 13.78 -23.66
N GLU A 79 26.72 14.81 -23.98
CA GLU A 79 27.10 16.22 -23.87
C GLU A 79 27.09 16.76 -22.43
N GLN A 80 26.46 16.05 -21.48
CA GLN A 80 26.42 16.42 -20.07
C GLN A 80 27.59 15.84 -19.27
N ASP A 81 28.36 14.93 -19.88
CA ASP A 81 29.58 14.37 -19.32
C ASP A 81 30.77 15.26 -19.73
N CYS A 82 31.00 16.34 -18.97
CA CYS A 82 32.19 17.15 -19.11
C CYS A 82 33.37 16.54 -18.34
N GLY A 83 33.89 15.40 -18.84
CA GLY A 83 35.25 14.92 -18.53
C GLY A 83 35.35 13.55 -17.88
#